data_AF-A0A0C2GNN2-F1
#
_entry.id   AF-A0A0C2GNN2-F1
#
_cell.length_a   1.000
_cell.length_b   1.000
_cell.length_c   1.000
_cell.angle_alpha   90.00
_cell.angle_beta   90.00
_cell.angle_gamma   90.00
#
_symmetry.space_group_name_H-M   'P 1'
#
loop_
_entity.id
_entity.type
_entity.pdbx_description
1 polymer ?
#
loop_
_entity_poly.entity_id
_entity_poly.type
_entity_poly.pdbx_seq_one_letter_code
_entity_poly.pdbx_strand_id
1 'polypeptide(L)'
;MYKIEFLSLFNKACQGSFRPGRELCIDESLVPFRGRNVFRQYIPSKRYRYGIKLFKMYTKEGYTYRTIVYAGKQLQKRIASVFEEVVMALTEGLLDSGGKR
;
A
#
# COMPACT_ATOMS: atom_id res chain seq x y z
N MET A 1 -5.87 16.25 -6.26
CA MET A 1 -6.00 14.79 -6.16
C MET A 1 -6.53 14.39 -4.76
N TYR A 2 -7.64 15.00 -4.30
CA TYR A 2 -8.11 14.94 -2.90
C TYR A 2 -8.41 13.53 -2.36
N LYS A 3 -8.75 12.58 -3.24
CA LYS A 3 -9.06 11.19 -2.85
C LYS A 3 -7.85 10.42 -2.30
N ILE A 4 -6.63 10.81 -2.67
CA ILE A 4 -5.40 10.20 -2.15
C ILE A 4 -4.92 10.90 -0.88
N GLU A 5 -5.29 12.16 -0.69
CA GLU A 5 -4.94 12.94 0.50
C GLU A 5 -5.53 12.33 1.77
N PHE A 6 -6.77 11.80 1.72
CA PHE A 6 -7.36 11.02 2.80
C PHE A 6 -6.46 9.86 3.25
N LEU A 7 -5.83 9.17 2.30
CA LEU A 7 -4.97 8.03 2.61
C LEU A 7 -3.74 8.47 3.39
N SER A 8 -3.23 9.68 3.15
CA SER A 8 -2.11 10.23 3.92
C SER A 8 -2.51 10.45 5.39
N LEU A 9 -3.73 10.95 5.64
CA LEU A 9 -4.26 11.12 6.99
C LEU A 9 -4.50 9.76 7.68
N PHE A 10 -5.10 8.81 6.96
CA PHE A 10 -5.30 7.44 7.45
C PHE A 10 -3.98 6.78 7.84
N ASN A 11 -2.97 6.84 6.97
CA ASN A 11 -1.64 6.28 7.25
C ASN A 11 -1.00 6.95 8.47
N LYS A 12 -1.10 8.28 8.62
CA LYS A 12 -0.59 8.99 9.81
C LYS A 12 -1.26 8.51 11.08
N ALA A 13 -2.59 8.36 11.07
CA ALA A 13 -3.33 7.85 12.22
C ALA A 13 -2.92 6.41 12.58
N CYS A 14 -2.77 5.53 11.59
CA CYS A 14 -2.32 4.16 11.81
C CYS A 14 -0.92 4.09 12.42
N GLN A 15 0.02 4.87 11.88
CA GLN A 15 1.42 4.90 12.33
C GLN A 15 1.55 5.50 13.73
N GLY A 16 0.71 6.47 14.08
CA GLY A 16 0.66 7.04 15.45
C GLY A 16 0.06 6.10 16.49
N SER A 17 -0.80 5.16 16.06
CA SER A 17 -1.55 4.28 16.97
C SER A 17 -0.81 2.98 17.30
N PHE A 18 0.07 2.51 16.41
CA PHE A 18 0.73 1.21 16.56
C PHE A 18 2.19 1.26 16.12
N ARG A 19 3.09 0.78 16.99
CA ARG A 19 4.50 0.58 16.64
C ARG A 19 4.69 -0.82 16.06
N PRO A 20 5.13 -0.95 14.80
CA PRO A 20 5.32 -2.25 14.17
C PRO A 20 6.46 -3.02 14.83
N GLY A 21 6.30 -4.34 14.92
CA GLY A 21 7.37 -5.25 15.31
C GLY A 21 8.39 -5.46 14.19
N ARG A 22 9.30 -6.42 14.39
CA ARG A 22 10.34 -6.77 13.39
C ARG A 22 9.78 -7.47 12.15
N GLU A 23 8.61 -8.08 12.26
CA GLU A 23 7.99 -8.86 11.19
C GLU A 23 6.86 -8.05 10.55
N LEU A 24 6.99 -7.82 9.25
CA LEU A 24 6.03 -7.08 8.42
C LEU A 24 5.71 -7.89 7.16
N CYS A 25 4.48 -7.80 6.71
CA CYS A 25 4.01 -8.46 5.49
C CYS A 25 3.47 -7.39 4.53
N ILE A 26 3.82 -7.48 3.25
CA ILE A 26 3.27 -6.63 2.19
C ILE A 26 2.46 -7.51 1.25
N ASP A 27 1.22 -7.12 0.98
CA ASP A 27 0.35 -7.85 0.06
C ASP A 27 -0.57 -6.91 -0.74
N GLU A 28 -1.12 -7.45 -1.83
CA GLU A 28 -2.10 -6.81 -2.69
C GLU A 28 -3.53 -7.07 -2.22
N SER A 29 -4.30 -5.99 -2.08
CA SER A 29 -5.73 -6.05 -1.78
C SER A 29 -6.54 -5.37 -2.87
N LEU A 30 -7.74 -5.87 -3.13
CA LEU A 30 -8.67 -5.29 -4.10
C LEU A 30 -9.97 -4.93 -3.39
N VAL A 31 -10.26 -3.65 -3.29
CA VAL A 31 -11.51 -3.16 -2.71
C VAL A 31 -12.56 -3.09 -3.82
N PRO A 32 -13.66 -3.88 -3.75
CA PRO A 32 -14.69 -3.87 -4.77
C PRO A 32 -15.26 -2.47 -4.95
N PHE A 33 -15.20 -1.94 -6.16
CA PHE A 33 -15.70 -0.61 -6.47
C PHE A 33 -16.17 -0.54 -7.92
N ARG A 34 -17.41 -0.09 -8.12
CA ARG A 34 -18.05 -0.03 -9.45
C ARG A 34 -18.22 1.39 -10.01
N GLY A 35 -17.90 2.43 -9.24
CA GLY A 35 -18.00 3.81 -9.70
C GLY A 35 -16.96 4.15 -10.78
N ARG A 36 -17.18 5.28 -11.48
CA ARG A 36 -16.21 5.81 -12.45
C ARG A 36 -15.03 6.42 -11.71
N ASN A 37 -13.89 5.75 -11.76
CA ASN A 37 -12.65 6.21 -11.16
C ASN A 37 -11.47 5.77 -12.05
N VAL A 38 -10.51 6.69 -12.25
CA VAL A 38 -9.30 6.47 -13.05
C VAL A 38 -8.36 5.39 -12.48
N PHE A 39 -8.44 5.10 -11.18
CA PHE A 39 -7.61 4.11 -10.48
C PHE A 39 -8.23 2.70 -10.48
N ARG A 40 -9.41 2.51 -11.09
CA ARG A 40 -10.08 1.21 -11.12
C ARG A 40 -9.25 0.20 -11.91
N GLN A 41 -8.93 -0.92 -11.28
CA GLN A 41 -8.21 -2.04 -11.88
C GLN A 41 -9.14 -3.21 -12.16
N TYR A 42 -8.77 -4.00 -13.16
CA TYR A 42 -9.37 -5.30 -13.46
C TYR A 42 -8.36 -6.41 -13.15
N ILE A 43 -8.70 -7.32 -12.24
CA ILE A 43 -7.86 -8.45 -11.84
C ILE A 43 -8.68 -9.75 -12.03
N PRO A 44 -8.46 -10.50 -13.13
CA PRO A 44 -9.29 -11.67 -13.47
C PRO A 44 -9.30 -12.76 -12.40
N SER A 45 -8.20 -12.93 -11.67
CA SER A 45 -7.99 -13.98 -10.68
C SER A 45 -8.73 -13.75 -9.36
N LYS A 46 -9.26 -12.55 -9.11
CA LYS A 46 -9.96 -12.23 -7.85
C LYS A 46 -11.48 -12.40 -8.03
N ARG A 47 -12.16 -12.85 -6.95
CA ARG A 47 -13.63 -13.03 -6.91
C ARG A 47 -14.38 -11.79 -7.39
N TYR A 48 -13.98 -10.62 -6.89
CA TYR A 48 -14.43 -9.33 -7.40
C TYR A 48 -13.42 -8.83 -8.41
N ARG A 49 -13.71 -8.95 -9.71
CA ARG A 49 -12.71 -8.65 -10.73
C ARG A 49 -12.41 -7.16 -10.90
N TYR A 50 -13.35 -6.28 -10.53
CA TYR A 50 -13.20 -4.83 -10.65
C TYR A 50 -13.13 -4.17 -9.28
N GLY A 51 -12.13 -3.32 -9.08
CA GLY A 51 -12.00 -2.59 -7.82
C GLY A 51 -10.83 -1.61 -7.79
N ILE A 52 -10.57 -1.05 -6.62
CA ILE A 52 -9.39 -0.23 -6.35
C ILE A 52 -8.31 -1.16 -5.81
N LYS A 53 -7.21 -1.29 -6.55
CA LYS A 53 -6.05 -2.08 -6.12
C LYS A 53 -5.26 -1.27 -5.09
N LEU A 54 -4.96 -1.90 -3.97
CA LEU A 54 -4.19 -1.35 -2.86
C LEU A 54 -2.98 -2.26 -2.61
N PHE A 55 -1.86 -1.65 -2.28
CA PHE A 55 -0.76 -2.34 -1.62
C PHE A 55 -0.78 -1.97 -0.16
N LYS A 56 -0.74 -2.97 0.71
CA LYS A 56 -0.87 -2.78 2.16
C LYS A 56 0.27 -3.47 2.87
N MET A 57 0.81 -2.78 3.88
CA MET A 57 1.76 -3.34 4.81
C MET A 57 1.07 -3.62 6.14
N TYR A 58 1.20 -4.86 6.58
CA TYR A 58 0.60 -5.40 7.79
C TYR A 58 1.68 -5.79 8.79
N THR A 59 1.36 -5.68 10.06
CA THR A 59 2.14 -6.27 11.14
C THR A 59 1.74 -7.72 11.35
N LYS A 60 2.56 -8.47 12.07
CA LYS A 60 2.28 -9.88 12.41
C LYS A 60 0.94 -10.07 13.12
N GLU A 61 0.51 -9.07 13.89
CA GLU A 61 -0.75 -9.04 14.63
C GLU A 61 -1.97 -8.73 13.73
N GLY A 62 -1.75 -8.55 12.42
CA GLY A 62 -2.80 -8.22 11.45
C GLY A 62 -3.14 -6.73 11.37
N TYR A 63 -2.38 -5.86 12.03
CA TYR A 63 -2.62 -4.42 12.00
C TYR A 63 -2.13 -3.81 10.69
N THR A 64 -2.92 -2.93 10.07
CA THR A 64 -2.50 -2.20 8.87
C THR A 64 -1.66 -0.99 9.25
N TYR A 65 -0.38 -1.01 8.91
CA TYR A 65 0.54 0.08 9.25
C TYR A 65 0.61 1.17 8.16
N ARG A 66 0.61 0.76 6.88
CA ARG A 66 0.70 1.69 5.74
C ARG A 66 -0.02 1.13 4.52
N THR A 67 -0.71 1.98 3.78
CA THR A 67 -1.42 1.61 2.55
C THR A 67 -1.08 2.57 1.42
N ILE A 68 -0.93 2.04 0.20
CA ILE A 68 -0.75 2.80 -1.04
C ILE A 68 -1.84 2.39 -2.04
N VAL A 69 -2.45 3.36 -2.71
CA VAL A 69 -3.40 3.09 -3.81
C VAL A 69 -2.62 2.92 -5.10
N TYR A 70 -2.86 1.82 -5.81
CA TYR A 70 -2.32 1.66 -7.15
C TYR A 70 -3.18 2.42 -8.16
N ALA A 71 -2.64 3.55 -8.61
CA ALA A 71 -3.28 4.46 -9.56
C ALA A 71 -2.96 4.15 -11.04
N GLY A 72 -2.33 3.02 -11.36
CA GLY A 72 -1.81 2.70 -12.68
C GLY A 72 -0.33 3.12 -12.87
N LYS A 73 0.11 3.35 -14.11
CA LYS A 73 1.50 3.69 -14.49
C LYS A 73 1.93 5.11 -14.08
N GLN A 74 1.73 5.50 -12.82
CA GLN A 74 2.26 6.77 -12.29
C GLN A 74 3.69 6.68 -11.73
N LEU A 75 4.29 5.48 -11.71
CA LEU A 75 5.70 5.35 -11.39
C LEU A 75 6.54 5.52 -12.66
N GLN A 76 7.05 6.73 -12.85
CA GLN A 76 7.82 7.16 -14.01
C GLN A 76 9.32 6.81 -13.91
N LYS A 77 9.72 5.74 -13.20
CA LYS A 77 11.13 5.32 -13.20
C LYS A 77 11.29 4.05 -14.02
N ARG A 78 11.93 4.20 -15.18
CA ARG A 78 12.10 3.17 -16.23
C ARG A 78 13.02 1.99 -15.86
N ILE A 79 13.46 1.87 -14.61
CA ILE A 79 14.55 0.95 -14.22
C ILE A 79 14.10 -0.10 -13.19
N ALA A 80 13.17 0.23 -12.29
CA ALA A 80 12.71 -0.67 -11.22
C ALA A 80 11.33 -1.26 -11.56
N SER A 81 11.05 -2.46 -11.04
CA SER A 81 9.70 -3.03 -11.17
C SER A 81 8.71 -2.27 -10.28
N VAL A 82 7.43 -2.23 -10.67
CA VAL A 82 6.36 -1.61 -9.85
C VAL A 82 6.35 -2.19 -8.43
N PHE A 83 6.67 -3.47 -8.28
CA PHE A 83 6.74 -4.14 -6.98
C PHE A 83 7.87 -3.59 -6.12
N GLU A 84 9.08 -3.43 -6.68
CA GLU A 84 10.21 -2.85 -5.98
C GLU A 84 9.89 -1.44 -5.49
N GLU A 85 9.32 -0.60 -6.36
CA GLU A 85 8.97 0.77 -6.00
C GLU A 85 7.92 0.84 -4.88
N VAL A 86 6.92 -0.04 -4.93
CA VAL A 86 5.92 -0.18 -3.88
C VAL A 86 6.55 -0.65 -2.58
N VAL A 87 7.43 -1.65 -2.61
CA VAL A 87 8.12 -2.16 -1.42
C VAL A 87 8.98 -1.07 -0.80
N MET A 88 9.73 -0.33 -1.60
CA MET A 88 10.55 0.79 -1.10
C MET A 88 9.68 1.90 -0.50
N ALA A 89 8.58 2.26 -1.14
CA ALA A 89 7.65 3.28 -0.61
C ALA A 89 6.94 2.82 0.69
N LEU A 90 6.60 1.54 0.80
CA LEU A 90 5.96 1.00 2.01
C LEU A 90 6.94 0.88 3.18
N THR A 91 8.21 0.57 2.91
CA THR A 91 9.26 0.39 3.94
C THR A 91 10.03 1.67 4.29
N GLU A 92 9.82 2.77 3.55
CA GLU A 92 10.45 4.07 3.81
C GLU A 92 10.28 4.52 5.28
N GLY A 93 11.39 4.87 5.92
CA GLY A 93 11.46 5.27 7.34
C GLY A 93 11.46 4.09 8.34
N LEU A 94 11.36 2.85 7.87
CA LEU A 94 11.54 1.64 8.70
C LEU A 94 12.90 0.98 8.49
N LEU A 95 13.55 1.22 7.35
CA LEU A 95 14.85 0.60 7.01
C LEU A 95 15.99 1.05 7.96
N ASP A 96 15.90 2.24 8.53
CA ASP A 96 16.90 2.76 9.49
C ASP A 96 16.75 2.16 10.89
N SER A 97 15.69 1.36 11.13
CA SER A 97 15.45 0.68 12.41
C SER A 97 16.19 -0.66 12.55
N GLY A 98 16.97 -1.06 11.54
CA GLY A 98 17.93 -2.17 11.58
C GLY A 98 19.15 -1.91 12.48
N GLY A 99 18.96 -1.26 13.61
CA GLY A 99 19.97 -1.08 14.64
C GLY A 99 20.26 -2.42 15.32
N LYS A 100 21.51 -2.88 15.17
CA LYS A 100 22.17 -3.97 15.91
C LYS A 100 21.52 -4.23 17.27
N ARG A 101 20.98 -5.43 17.46
CA ARG A 101 20.88 -6.09 18.76
C ARG A 101 21.27 -7.54 18.56
#